data_AF-A0AB39J4X8-F1
#
_entry.id   AF-A0AB39J4X8-F1
#
_cell.length_a   1.000
_cell.length_b   1.000
_cell.length_c   1.000
_cell.angle_alpha   90.00
_cell.angle_beta   90.00
_cell.angle_gamma   90.00
#
_symmetry.space_group_name_H-M   'P 1'
#
loop_
_entity.id
_entity.type
_entity.pdbx_description
1 polymer ?
#
loop_
_entity_poly.entity_id
_entity_poly.type
_entity_poly.pdbx_seq_one_letter_code
_entity_poly.pdbx_strand_id
1 'polypeptide(L)' 'MVLFYFIVFAAFIVYSINRLTNTLCLVREIPEERQDKVFRFINVSILILLISSFVEITISI' A
#
# COMPACT_ATOMS: atom_id res chain seq x y z
N MET A 1 -2.93 -7.59 21.00
CA MET A 1 -2.63 -6.13 21.07
C MET A 1 -1.74 -5.70 19.91
N VAL A 2 -0.54 -6.27 19.72
CA VAL A 2 0.36 -5.92 18.59
C VAL A 2 -0.31 -6.11 17.21
N LEU A 3 -1.00 -7.23 16.99
CA LEU A 3 -1.72 -7.49 15.73
C LEU A 3 -2.78 -6.43 15.41
N PHE A 4 -3.49 -5.92 16.41
CA PHE A 4 -4.51 -4.89 16.21
C PHE A 4 -3.87 -3.57 15.74
N TYR A 5 -2.79 -3.14 16.40
CA TYR A 5 -2.04 -1.96 15.99
C TYR A 5 -1.45 -2.13 14.58
N PHE A 6 -0.95 -3.31 14.25
CA PHE A 6 -0.43 -3.60 12.92
C PHE A 6 -1.52 -3.51 11.84
N ILE A 7 -2.71 -4.07 12.08
CA ILE A 7 -3.84 -3.99 11.12
C ILE A 7 -4.27 -2.54 10.89
N VAL A 8 -4.38 -1.74 11.96
CA VAL A 8 -4.73 -0.31 11.85
C VAL A 8 -3.65 0.45 11.07
N PHE A 9 -2.38 0.19 11.36
CA PHE A 9 -1.26 0.79 10.64
C PHE A 9 -1.22 0.37 9.16
N ALA A 10 -1.45 -0.90 8.87
CA ALA A 10 -1.50 -1.43 7.50
C ALA A 10 -2.63 -0.77 6.70
N ALA A 11 -3.84 -0.65 7.27
CA ALA A 11 -4.96 0.03 6.64
C ALA A 11 -4.64 1.51 6.36
N PHE A 12 -3.98 2.20 7.31
CA PHE A 12 -3.54 3.58 7.14
C PHE A 12 -2.52 3.74 6.01
N ILE A 13 -1.54 2.84 5.92
CA ILE A 13 -0.53 2.82 4.84
C ILE A 13 -1.20 2.61 3.48
N VAL A 14 -2.06 1.60 3.36
CA VAL A 14 -2.79 1.30 2.11
C VAL A 14 -3.63 2.49 1.67
N TYR A 15 -4.37 3.12 2.60
CA TYR A 15 -5.15 4.32 2.31
C TYR A 15 -4.28 5.48 1.83
N SER A 16 -3.19 5.78 2.55
CA SER A 16 -2.29 6.89 2.23
C SER A 16 -1.65 6.72 0.86
N ILE A 17 -1.24 5.50 0.52
CA ILE A 17 -0.57 5.20 -0.74
C ILE A 17 -1.56 5.20 -1.92
N ASN A 18 -2.77 4.68 -1.75
CA ASN A 18 -3.82 4.81 -2.77
C ASN A 18 -4.16 6.28 -3.05
N ARG A 19 -4.24 7.12 -2.01
CA ARG A 19 -4.49 8.56 -2.17
C ARG A 19 -3.33 9.26 -2.89
N LEU A 20 -2.09 8.91 -2.57
CA LEU A 20 -0.91 9.44 -3.26
C LEU A 20 -0.89 9.01 -4.73
N THR A 21 -1.21 7.75 -5.01
CA THR A 21 -1.26 7.19 -6.37
C THR A 21 -2.33 7.86 -7.21
N ASN A 22 -3.51 8.12 -6.62
CA ASN A 22 -4.56 8.88 -7.29
C ASN A 22 -4.10 10.31 -7.62
N THR A 23 -3.44 10.97 -6.66
CA THR A 23 -2.88 12.31 -6.87
C THR A 23 -1.81 12.30 -7.97
N LEU A 24 -0.95 11.27 -8.02
CA LEU A 24 0.04 11.09 -9.08
C LEU A 24 -0.60 10.90 -10.45
N CYS A 25 -1.69 10.14 -10.55
CA CYS A 25 -2.42 9.95 -11.80
C CYS A 25 -3.04 11.26 -12.30
N LEU A 26 -3.60 12.06 -11.39
CA LEU A 26 -4.17 13.37 -11.70
C LEU A 26 -3.09 14.38 -12.13
N VAL A 27 -1.97 14.46 -11.39
CA VAL A 27 -0.89 15.42 -11.68
C VAL A 27 -0.15 15.09 -12.98
N ARG A 28 -0.04 13.80 -13.34
CA ARG A 28 0.65 13.37 -14.57
C ARG A 28 -0.26 13.14 -15.77
N GLU A 29 -1.56 13.47 -15.68
CA GLU A 29 -2.57 13.22 -16.72
C GLU A 29 -2.45 11.81 -17.33
N ILE A 30 -2.26 10.81 -16.46
CA ILE A 30 -2.07 9.44 -16.93
C ILE A 30 -3.40 8.98 -17.56
N PRO A 31 -3.40 8.49 -18.82
CA PRO A 31 -4.62 8.00 -19.45
C PRO A 31 -5.25 6.88 -18.60
N GLU A 32 -6.58 6.90 -18.44
CA GLU A 32 -7.33 6.02 -17.54
C GLU A 32 -6.96 4.52 -17.73
N GLU A 33 -6.72 4.12 -18.97
CA GLU A 33 -6.30 2.76 -19.36
C GLU A 33 -5.00 2.28 -18.69
N ARG A 34 -4.11 3.23 -18.33
CA ARG A 34 -2.82 2.94 -17.69
C ARG A 34 -2.87 3.13 -16.18
N GLN A 35 -3.85 3.85 -15.66
CA GLN A 35 -4.01 4.08 -14.21
C GLN A 35 -4.17 2.75 -13.48
N ASP A 36 -4.99 1.83 -13.99
CA ASP A 36 -5.18 0.50 -13.41
C ASP A 36 -3.87 -0.27 -13.23
N LYS A 37 -2.96 -0.20 -14.20
CA LYS A 37 -1.65 -0.86 -14.12
C LYS A 37 -0.78 -0.25 -13.01
N VAL A 38 -0.83 1.07 -12.85
CA VAL A 38 -0.07 1.79 -11.81
C VAL A 38 -0.61 1.47 -10.42
N PHE A 39 -1.92 1.54 -10.23
CA PHE A 39 -2.57 1.17 -8.96
C PHE A 39 -2.29 -0.29 -8.61
N ARG A 40 -2.39 -1.21 -9.58
CA ARG A 40 -2.09 -2.62 -9.35
C ARG A 40 -0.63 -2.84 -8.95
N PHE A 41 0.31 -2.19 -9.63
CA PHE A 41 1.73 -2.29 -9.31
C PHE A 41 2.01 -1.81 -7.88
N ILE A 42 1.52 -0.61 -7.53
CA ILE A 42 1.74 -0.03 -6.21
C ILE A 42 1.07 -0.87 -5.11
N ASN A 43 -0.15 -1.35 -5.33
CA ASN A 43 -0.84 -2.20 -4.36
C ASN A 43 -0.11 -3.53 -4.13
N VAL A 44 0.45 -4.14 -5.17
CA VAL A 44 1.29 -5.35 -5.02
C VAL A 44 2.58 -5.03 -4.24
N SER A 45 3.25 -3.92 -4.53
CA SER A 45 4.45 -3.51 -3.77
C SER A 45 4.15 -3.25 -2.30
N ILE A 46 3.04 -2.58 -1.97
CA ILE A 46 2.59 -2.35 -0.60
C ILE A 46 2.26 -3.67 0.11
N LEU A 47 1.57 -4.58 -0.59
CA LEU A 47 1.24 -5.88 -0.02
C LEU A 47 2.51 -6.67 0.33
N ILE A 48 3.52 -6.66 -0.56
CA ILE A 48 4.83 -7.30 -0.30
C ILE A 48 5.50 -6.67 0.92
N LEU A 49 5.53 -5.34 1.01
CA LEU A 49 6.11 -4.62 2.17
C LEU A 49 5.41 -4.97 3.48
N LEU A 50 4.07 -4.96 3.48
CA LEU A 50 3.27 -5.28 4.66
C LEU A 50 3.45 -6.74 5.08
N ILE A 51 3.48 -7.69 4.14
CA ILE A 51 3.74 -9.10 4.45
C ILE A 51 5.16 -9.26 5.01
N SER A 52 6.16 -8.63 4.40
CA SER A 52 7.55 -8.70 4.89
C SER A 52 7.66 -8.15 6.32
N SER A 53 7.05 -7.00 6.59
CA SER A 53 7.03 -6.41 7.93
C SER A 53 6.26 -7.26 8.93
N PHE A 54 5.15 -7.89 8.51
CA PHE A 54 4.38 -8.80 9.35
C PHE A 54 5.19 -10.03 9.76
N VAL A 55 5.93 -10.64 8.82
CA VAL A 55 6.80 -11.78 9.09
C VAL A 55 7.93 -11.38 10.05
N GLU A 56 8.58 -10.23 9.82
CA GLU A 56 9.63 -9.72 10.69
C GLU A 56 9.13 -9.50 12.12
N ILE A 57 7.98 -8.85 12.29
CA ILE A 57 7.36 -8.64 13.61
C ILE A 57 7.00 -9.97 14.28
N THR A 58 6.50 -10.93 13.50
CA THR A 58 6.12 -12.27 14.02
C THR A 58 7.33 -13.08 14.48
N ILE A 59 8.48 -12.94 13.81
CA ILE A 59 9.73 -13.62 14.18
C ILE A 59 10.44 -12.92 15.34
N SER A 60 10.36 -11.58 15.39
CA SER A 60 11.05 -10.77 16.40
C SER A 60 10.36 -10.77 17.77
N ILE A 61 9.10 -11.23 17.86
CA ILE A 61 8.32 -11.37 19.09
C ILE A 61 8.40 -12.82 19.59
#